data_AF-A0A6L5FCJ3-F1
#
_entry.id   AF-A0A6L5FCJ3-F1
#
_cell.length_a   1.000
_cell.length_b   1.000
_cell.length_c   1.000
_cell.angle_alpha   90.00
_cell.angle_beta   90.00
_cell.angle_gamma   90.00
#
_symmetry.space_group_name_H-M   'P 1'
#
loop_
_entity.id
_entity.type
_entity.pdbx_description
1 polymer ?
#
loop_
_entity_poly.entity_id
_entity_poly.type
_entity_poly.pdbx_seq_one_letter_code
_entity_poly.pdbx_strand_id
1 'polypeptide(L)'
;MAPTAAIHQTAGELFVEQLNASGGLLGRPVEWQVLDDESVADQAAALYERLITEEQVDLTMGPYGTGAITAAMTVAERYGYVFPQHTGSLTYAFDYECQFPAWPTGRYPNVTNPELVYDAIESSGTTPETIGFIINQFPGTMFVAYGIPIVVTLRMCPAPFR
;
A
#
# COMPACT_ATOMS: atom_id res chain seq x y z
N MET A 1 -2.77 -12.94 -15.52
CA MET A 1 -2.82 -12.69 -14.07
C MET A 1 -1.41 -12.76 -13.50
N ALA A 2 -0.94 -11.72 -12.80
CA ALA A 2 0.38 -11.70 -12.18
C ALA A 2 0.44 -12.65 -10.95
N PRO A 3 1.63 -13.15 -10.55
CA PRO A 3 1.76 -14.06 -9.41
C PRO A 3 1.17 -13.51 -8.11
N THR A 4 1.37 -12.21 -7.84
CA THR A 4 0.79 -11.55 -6.66
C THR A 4 -0.74 -11.55 -6.70
N ALA A 5 -1.35 -11.36 -7.88
CA ALA A 5 -2.80 -11.37 -8.04
C ALA A 5 -3.40 -12.76 -7.77
N ALA A 6 -2.70 -13.83 -8.15
CA ALA A 6 -3.14 -15.20 -7.87
C ALA A 6 -3.23 -15.51 -6.36
N ILE A 7 -2.29 -14.97 -5.56
CA ILE A 7 -2.32 -15.09 -4.10
C ILE A 7 -3.56 -14.37 -3.52
N HIS A 8 -3.82 -13.15 -3.97
CA HIS A 8 -4.97 -12.36 -3.50
C HIS A 8 -6.30 -13.00 -3.91
N GLN A 9 -6.39 -13.50 -5.14
CA GLN A 9 -7.58 -14.20 -5.63
C GLN A 9 -7.88 -15.42 -4.76
N THR A 10 -6.89 -16.29 -4.56
CA THR A 10 -7.06 -17.50 -3.75
C THR A 10 -7.47 -17.17 -2.31
N ALA A 11 -6.80 -16.18 -1.70
CA ALA A 11 -7.09 -15.77 -0.33
C ALA A 11 -8.50 -15.15 -0.18
N GLY A 12 -8.90 -14.31 -1.13
CA GLY A 12 -10.22 -13.66 -1.11
C GLY A 12 -11.37 -14.64 -1.35
N GLU A 13 -11.23 -15.55 -2.34
CA GLU A 13 -12.21 -16.61 -2.60
C GLU A 13 -12.44 -17.47 -1.36
N LEU A 14 -11.36 -17.94 -0.74
CA LEU A 14 -11.44 -18.75 0.48
C LEU A 14 -12.09 -17.98 1.64
N PHE A 15 -11.75 -16.70 1.82
CA PHE A 15 -12.34 -15.87 2.87
C PHE A 15 -13.84 -15.67 2.66
N VAL A 16 -14.28 -15.36 1.44
CA VAL A 16 -15.69 -15.14 1.10
C VAL A 16 -16.48 -16.43 1.27
N GLU A 17 -15.93 -17.58 0.85
CA GLU A 17 -16.53 -18.90 1.08
C GLU A 17 -16.76 -19.15 2.57
N GLN A 18 -15.72 -18.97 3.40
CA GLN A 18 -15.80 -19.17 4.85
C GLN A 18 -16.76 -18.20 5.54
N LEU A 19 -16.75 -16.92 5.13
CA LEU A 19 -17.63 -15.88 5.65
C LEU A 19 -19.09 -16.23 5.36
N ASN A 20 -19.40 -16.61 4.12
CA ASN A 20 -20.75 -16.98 3.71
C ASN A 20 -21.22 -18.27 4.40
N ALA A 21 -20.34 -19.26 4.54
CA ALA A 21 -20.64 -20.48 5.31
C ALA A 21 -20.94 -20.18 6.80
N SER A 22 -20.42 -19.08 7.32
CA SER A 22 -20.61 -18.62 8.71
C SER A 22 -21.80 -17.66 8.88
N GLY A 23 -22.68 -17.55 7.89
CA GLY A 23 -23.86 -16.68 7.94
C GLY A 23 -23.69 -15.33 7.24
N GLY A 24 -22.57 -15.11 6.57
CA GLY A 24 -22.32 -13.91 5.77
C GLY A 24 -21.97 -12.67 6.58
N LEU A 25 -21.80 -11.54 5.89
CA LEU A 25 -21.50 -10.25 6.52
C LEU A 25 -22.80 -9.62 7.04
N LEU A 26 -22.91 -9.47 8.36
CA LEU A 26 -24.12 -8.95 9.02
C LEU A 26 -25.39 -9.74 8.64
N GLY A 27 -25.26 -11.04 8.38
CA GLY A 27 -26.37 -11.90 7.97
C GLY A 27 -26.68 -11.90 6.47
N ARG A 28 -25.88 -11.22 5.63
CA ARG A 28 -26.04 -11.17 4.17
C ARG A 28 -24.91 -11.94 3.47
N PRO A 29 -25.22 -12.78 2.46
CA PRO A 29 -24.17 -13.39 1.65
C PRO A 29 -23.38 -12.31 0.91
N VAL A 30 -22.06 -12.48 0.86
CA VAL A 30 -21.13 -11.62 0.16
C VAL A 30 -20.83 -12.20 -1.22
N GLU A 31 -20.98 -11.38 -2.26
CA GLU A 31 -20.46 -11.64 -3.59
C GLU A 31 -19.19 -10.82 -3.78
N TRP A 32 -18.16 -11.42 -4.38
CA TRP A 32 -16.86 -10.78 -4.55
C TRP A 32 -16.56 -10.52 -6.03
N GLN A 33 -16.72 -9.28 -6.44
CA GLN A 33 -16.39 -8.82 -7.79
C GLN A 33 -14.93 -8.37 -7.84
N VAL A 34 -14.14 -8.98 -8.74
CA VAL A 34 -12.72 -8.67 -8.93
C VAL A 34 -12.48 -8.24 -10.36
N LEU A 35 -11.76 -7.14 -10.55
CA LEU A 35 -11.37 -6.61 -11.85
C LEU A 35 -9.85 -6.38 -11.86
N ASP A 36 -9.19 -6.71 -12.98
CA ASP A 36 -7.74 -6.55 -13.15
C ASP A 36 -7.44 -5.15 -13.69
N ASP A 37 -6.75 -4.34 -12.89
CA ASP A 37 -6.31 -3.00 -13.30
C ASP A 37 -5.04 -3.01 -14.16
N GLU A 38 -4.44 -4.18 -14.38
CA GLU A 38 -3.22 -4.39 -15.16
C GLU A 38 -2.02 -3.53 -14.70
N SER A 39 -2.06 -3.06 -13.44
CA SER A 39 -1.12 -2.09 -12.89
C SER A 39 -1.09 -0.75 -13.64
N VAL A 40 -2.20 -0.39 -14.29
CA VAL A 40 -2.39 0.89 -15.00
C VAL A 40 -3.30 1.79 -14.17
N ALA A 41 -2.78 2.93 -13.72
CA ALA A 41 -3.51 3.83 -12.81
C ALA A 41 -4.84 4.34 -13.38
N ASP A 42 -4.86 4.73 -14.66
CA ASP A 42 -6.08 5.21 -15.32
C ASP A 42 -7.14 4.10 -15.45
N GLN A 43 -6.70 2.85 -15.63
CA GLN A 43 -7.59 1.69 -15.64
C GLN A 43 -8.20 1.46 -14.26
N ALA A 44 -7.43 1.61 -13.18
CA ALA A 44 -7.95 1.48 -11.82
C ALA A 44 -9.11 2.45 -11.55
N ALA A 45 -8.98 3.72 -11.96
CA ALA A 45 -10.07 4.70 -11.82
C ALA A 45 -11.33 4.29 -12.62
N ALA A 46 -11.16 3.88 -13.88
CA ALA A 46 -12.28 3.44 -14.72
C ALA A 46 -12.99 2.19 -14.16
N LEU A 47 -12.23 1.24 -13.61
CA LEU A 47 -12.79 0.03 -12.99
C LEU A 47 -13.55 0.35 -11.70
N TYR A 48 -13.07 1.29 -10.89
CA TYR A 48 -13.81 1.77 -9.72
C TYR A 48 -15.11 2.48 -10.11
N GLU A 49 -15.07 3.31 -11.16
CA GLU A 49 -16.28 3.95 -11.69
C GLU A 49 -17.31 2.89 -12.10
N ARG A 50 -16.88 1.85 -12.83
CA ARG A 50 -17.73 0.73 -13.24
C ARG A 50 -18.29 -0.05 -12.03
N LEU A 51 -17.44 -0.43 -11.08
CA LEU A 51 -17.87 -1.17 -9.88
C LEU A 51 -18.98 -0.42 -9.12
N ILE A 52 -18.83 0.91 -8.98
CA ILE A 52 -19.78 1.72 -8.21
C ILE A 52 -21.05 2.03 -9.02
N THR A 53 -20.92 2.33 -10.31
CA THR A 53 -22.04 2.85 -11.11
C THR A 53 -22.82 1.79 -11.89
N GLU A 54 -22.12 0.80 -12.46
CA GLU A 54 -22.73 -0.25 -13.28
C GLU A 54 -22.99 -1.51 -12.47
N GLU A 55 -21.99 -1.99 -11.74
CA GLU A 55 -22.09 -3.21 -10.91
C GLU A 55 -22.76 -2.93 -9.55
N GLN A 56 -22.88 -1.65 -9.17
CA GLN A 56 -23.54 -1.17 -7.95
C GLN A 56 -23.08 -1.88 -6.67
N VAL A 57 -21.76 -2.08 -6.51
CA VAL A 57 -21.20 -2.76 -5.34
C VAL A 57 -21.50 -2.01 -4.04
N ASP A 58 -21.75 -2.73 -2.94
CA ASP A 58 -22.01 -2.11 -1.63
C ASP A 58 -20.72 -1.59 -0.95
N LEU A 59 -19.56 -2.20 -1.24
CA LEU A 59 -18.27 -1.96 -0.59
C LEU A 59 -17.13 -2.02 -1.61
N THR A 60 -16.03 -1.30 -1.34
CA THR A 60 -14.80 -1.37 -2.15
C THR A 60 -13.63 -1.89 -1.34
N MET A 61 -12.63 -2.46 -2.03
CA MET A 61 -11.36 -2.90 -1.44
C MET A 61 -10.23 -2.79 -2.47
N GLY A 62 -9.05 -2.38 -1.99
CA GLY A 62 -7.89 -2.10 -2.83
C GLY A 62 -7.86 -0.61 -3.25
N PRO A 63 -7.20 -0.28 -4.37
CA PRO A 63 -6.29 -1.13 -5.14
C PRO A 63 -4.92 -1.26 -4.46
N TYR A 64 -3.96 -1.84 -5.20
CA TYR A 64 -2.56 -1.93 -4.81
C TYR A 64 -1.71 -0.90 -5.56
N GLY A 65 -0.77 -0.26 -4.85
CA GLY A 65 0.21 0.65 -5.44
C GLY A 65 -0.26 2.11 -5.51
N THR A 66 0.61 3.02 -5.04
CA THR A 66 0.34 4.46 -4.91
C THR A 66 -0.36 5.09 -6.13
N GLY A 67 0.07 4.81 -7.36
CA GLY A 67 -0.54 5.41 -8.55
C GLY A 67 -2.01 5.03 -8.74
N ALA A 68 -2.32 3.73 -8.69
CA ALA A 68 -3.69 3.22 -8.78
C ALA A 68 -4.54 3.69 -7.60
N ILE A 69 -3.97 3.71 -6.40
CA ILE A 69 -4.64 4.18 -5.18
C ILE A 69 -5.05 5.63 -5.32
N THR A 70 -4.14 6.52 -5.72
CA THR A 70 -4.45 7.95 -5.92
C THR A 70 -5.56 8.15 -6.95
N ALA A 71 -5.53 7.41 -8.06
CA ALA A 71 -6.52 7.51 -9.12
C ALA A 71 -7.90 7.01 -8.67
N ALA A 72 -7.98 5.82 -8.07
CA ALA A 72 -9.21 5.21 -7.60
C ALA A 72 -9.82 5.94 -6.38
N MET A 73 -8.99 6.52 -5.51
CA MET A 73 -9.44 7.30 -4.35
C MET A 73 -10.30 8.49 -4.76
N THR A 74 -9.93 9.18 -5.85
CA THR A 74 -10.70 10.32 -6.38
C THR A 74 -12.12 9.89 -6.80
N VAL A 75 -12.27 8.66 -7.31
CA VAL A 75 -13.57 8.09 -7.67
C VAL A 75 -14.34 7.71 -6.42
N ALA A 76 -13.71 6.98 -5.48
CA ALA A 76 -14.34 6.58 -4.23
C ALA A 76 -14.84 7.78 -3.42
N GLU A 77 -14.07 8.88 -3.36
CA GLU A 77 -14.45 10.14 -2.72
C GLU A 77 -15.67 10.77 -3.39
N ARG A 78 -15.68 10.86 -4.72
CA ARG A 78 -16.81 11.42 -5.48
C ARG A 78 -18.13 10.72 -5.17
N TYR A 79 -18.09 9.41 -4.96
CA TYR A 79 -19.27 8.59 -4.66
C TYR A 79 -19.49 8.32 -3.17
N GLY A 80 -18.61 8.80 -2.28
CA GLY A 80 -18.74 8.64 -0.82
C GLY A 80 -18.51 7.22 -0.30
N TYR A 81 -17.65 6.43 -0.96
CA TYR A 81 -17.33 5.06 -0.55
C TYR A 81 -16.19 5.02 0.46
N VAL A 82 -16.32 4.16 1.47
CA VAL A 82 -15.18 3.74 2.30
C VAL A 82 -14.15 3.06 1.39
N PHE A 83 -12.89 3.47 1.51
CA PHE A 83 -11.82 3.10 0.60
C PHE A 83 -10.63 2.46 1.35
N PRO A 84 -10.75 1.18 1.72
CA PRO A 84 -9.64 0.43 2.30
C PRO A 84 -8.67 0.05 1.19
N GLN A 85 -7.47 0.64 1.22
CA GLN A 85 -6.42 0.46 0.21
C GLN A 85 -5.18 -0.19 0.81
N HIS A 86 -4.31 -0.76 -0.04
CA HIS A 86 -3.14 -1.49 0.45
C HIS A 86 -1.93 -0.58 0.72
N THR A 87 -1.09 -0.32 -0.30
CA THR A 87 0.29 0.20 -0.19
C THR A 87 0.47 1.69 -0.48
N GLY A 88 -0.51 2.52 -0.14
CA GLY A 88 -0.38 3.97 -0.27
C GLY A 88 0.91 4.48 0.38
N SER A 89 1.91 4.86 -0.44
CA SER A 89 3.21 5.33 0.10
C SER A 89 3.20 6.83 0.37
N LEU A 90 2.22 7.55 -0.18
CA LEU A 90 2.01 8.99 0.00
C LEU A 90 0.86 9.27 0.98
N THR A 91 0.70 8.42 2.01
CA THR A 91 -0.39 8.53 3.00
C THR A 91 -0.45 9.90 3.68
N TYR A 92 0.68 10.61 3.83
CA TYR A 92 0.69 11.98 4.34
C TYR A 92 -0.09 12.98 3.47
N ALA A 93 -0.22 12.71 2.17
CA ALA A 93 -0.84 13.56 1.16
C ALA A 93 -2.28 13.16 0.81
N PHE A 94 -2.76 12.03 1.32
CA PHE A 94 -4.15 11.63 1.15
C PHE A 94 -5.03 12.42 2.12
N ASP A 95 -5.96 13.19 1.57
CA ASP A 95 -6.88 14.06 2.29
C ASP A 95 -8.30 13.48 2.39
N TYR A 96 -8.63 12.46 1.60
CA TYR A 96 -9.92 11.79 1.69
C TYR A 96 -10.11 11.11 3.06
N GLU A 97 -11.09 11.55 3.86
CA GLU A 97 -11.28 11.09 5.25
C GLU A 97 -11.66 9.61 5.36
N CYS A 98 -12.30 9.06 4.32
CA CYS A 98 -12.76 7.66 4.32
C CYS A 98 -11.76 6.71 3.64
N GLN A 99 -10.51 7.11 3.43
CA GLN A 99 -9.44 6.21 2.99
C GLN A 99 -8.74 5.55 4.19
N PHE A 100 -8.50 4.25 4.09
CA PHE A 100 -7.89 3.46 5.18
C PHE A 100 -6.70 2.66 4.63
N PRO A 101 -5.43 3.06 4.91
CA PRO A 101 -4.25 2.29 4.52
C PRO A 101 -4.15 1.00 5.34
N ALA A 102 -4.10 -0.15 4.68
CA ALA A 102 -3.88 -1.44 5.31
C ALA A 102 -2.39 -1.76 5.51
N TRP A 103 -1.47 -1.04 4.85
CA TRP A 103 -0.03 -1.26 5.00
C TRP A 103 0.49 -0.66 6.32
N PRO A 104 1.15 -1.44 7.20
CA PRO A 104 1.48 -1.03 8.56
C PRO A 104 2.77 -0.18 8.63
N THR A 105 2.88 0.86 7.80
CA THR A 105 4.06 1.74 7.72
C THR A 105 3.78 3.15 8.22
N GLY A 106 2.54 3.43 8.64
CA GLY A 106 2.12 4.70 9.20
C GLY A 106 1.99 5.83 8.16
N ARG A 107 1.90 7.07 8.67
CA ARG A 107 1.67 8.27 7.84
C ARG A 107 2.89 8.68 7.01
N TYR A 108 4.09 8.29 7.43
CA TYR A 108 5.34 8.67 6.80
C TYR A 108 6.18 7.42 6.44
N PRO A 109 5.78 6.64 5.41
CA PRO A 109 6.51 5.44 5.01
C PRO A 109 7.96 5.71 4.58
N ASN A 110 8.27 6.95 4.16
CA ASN A 110 9.63 7.41 3.88
C ASN A 110 10.52 7.53 5.12
N VAL A 111 9.94 7.51 6.32
CA VAL A 111 10.69 7.44 7.59
C VAL A 111 10.69 6.03 8.11
N THR A 112 9.49 5.45 8.27
CA THR A 112 9.30 4.13 8.88
C THR A 112 10.08 3.04 8.16
N ASN A 113 10.05 3.03 6.82
CA ASN A 113 10.66 1.92 6.07
C ASN A 113 12.20 1.97 6.09
N PRO A 114 12.86 3.11 5.83
CA PRO A 114 14.30 3.20 5.99
C PRO A 114 14.78 2.93 7.42
N GLU A 115 14.06 3.41 8.44
CA GLU A 115 14.41 3.14 9.85
C GLU A 115 14.44 1.64 10.15
N LEU A 116 13.45 0.86 9.68
CA LEU A 116 13.46 -0.60 9.84
C LEU A 116 14.70 -1.26 9.20
N VAL A 117 15.19 -0.73 8.08
CA VAL A 117 16.40 -1.23 7.43
C VAL A 117 17.65 -0.84 8.24
N TYR A 118 17.71 0.39 8.75
CA TYR A 118 18.83 0.85 9.57
C TYR A 118 18.90 0.09 10.90
N ASP A 119 17.77 -0.11 11.58
CA ASP A 119 17.68 -0.92 12.79
C ASP A 119 18.15 -2.36 12.55
N ALA A 120 17.78 -2.95 11.40
CA ALA A 120 18.24 -4.28 11.02
C ALA A 120 19.76 -4.32 10.80
N ILE A 121 20.33 -3.31 10.14
CA ILE A 121 21.79 -3.18 9.95
C ILE A 121 22.49 -3.04 11.31
N GLU A 122 22.01 -2.18 12.19
CA GLU A 122 22.58 -2.00 13.53
C GLU A 122 22.53 -3.30 14.35
N SER A 123 21.42 -4.04 14.25
CA SER A 123 21.24 -5.32 14.95
C SER A 123 22.20 -6.43 14.47
N SER A 124 22.73 -6.31 13.25
CA SER A 124 23.66 -7.29 12.68
C SER A 124 25.04 -7.30 13.36
N GLY A 125 25.38 -6.23 14.09
CA GLY A 125 26.71 -6.03 14.67
C GLY A 125 27.80 -5.67 13.64
N THR A 126 27.43 -5.56 12.36
CA THR A 126 28.33 -5.13 11.27
C THR A 126 27.81 -3.86 10.62
N THR A 127 28.56 -2.76 10.74
CA THR A 127 28.22 -1.49 10.08
C THR A 127 28.87 -1.42 8.70
N PRO A 128 28.11 -1.27 7.61
CA PRO A 128 28.67 -1.11 6.28
C PRO A 128 29.35 0.26 6.12
N GLU A 129 30.47 0.31 5.40
CA GLU A 129 31.13 1.58 5.06
C GLU A 129 30.39 2.37 3.98
N THR A 130 29.55 1.70 3.18
CA THR A 130 28.83 2.32 2.06
C THR A 130 27.46 1.68 1.89
N ILE A 131 26.44 2.53 1.68
CA ILE A 131 25.07 2.12 1.37
C ILE A 131 24.72 2.70 0.00
N GLY A 132 24.25 1.86 -0.91
CA GLY A 132 23.77 2.25 -2.23
C GLY A 132 22.26 2.03 -2.35
N PHE A 133 21.56 2.99 -2.94
CA PHE A 133 20.13 2.88 -3.20
C PHE A 133 19.91 2.60 -4.70
N ILE A 134 19.15 1.54 -5.01
CA ILE A 134 18.69 1.23 -6.37
C ILE A 134 17.17 1.35 -6.36
N ILE A 135 16.64 2.31 -7.11
CA ILE A 135 15.23 2.67 -7.09
C ILE A 135 14.65 2.58 -8.49
N ASN A 136 13.45 2.02 -8.62
CA ASN A 136 12.68 2.13 -9.85
C ASN A 136 11.98 3.50 -9.89
N GLN A 137 11.43 3.88 -11.05
CA GLN A 137 10.79 5.20 -11.22
C GLN A 137 9.33 5.25 -10.73
N PHE A 138 8.90 4.32 -9.87
CA PHE A 138 7.55 4.32 -9.34
C PHE A 138 7.40 5.39 -8.24
N PRO A 139 6.36 6.24 -8.23
CA PRO A 139 6.28 7.36 -7.28
C PRO A 139 6.40 6.97 -5.81
N GLY A 140 5.81 5.82 -5.42
CA GLY A 140 5.85 5.36 -4.03
C GLY A 140 7.23 4.91 -3.57
N THR A 141 7.97 4.20 -4.41
CA THR A 141 9.32 3.71 -4.09
C THR A 141 10.35 4.83 -4.12
N MET A 142 10.21 5.79 -5.05
CA MET A 142 11.00 7.01 -5.05
C MET A 142 10.84 7.75 -3.72
N PHE A 143 9.60 7.98 -3.28
CA PHE A 143 9.33 8.65 -2.01
C PHE A 143 9.94 7.91 -0.81
N VAL A 144 9.77 6.59 -0.74
CA VAL A 144 10.32 5.78 0.36
C VAL A 144 11.86 5.82 0.37
N ALA A 145 12.49 5.72 -0.80
CA ALA A 145 13.94 5.60 -0.88
C ALA A 145 14.69 6.91 -0.70
N TYR A 146 14.13 8.05 -1.12
CA TYR A 146 14.73 9.36 -0.82
C TYR A 146 14.64 9.71 0.67
N GLY A 147 13.73 9.07 1.40
CA GLY A 147 13.54 9.30 2.82
C GLY A 147 13.15 10.75 3.13
N ILE A 148 13.62 11.27 4.26
CA ILE A 148 13.75 12.71 4.50
C ILE A 148 15.19 13.08 4.13
N PRO A 149 15.48 14.25 3.54
CA PRO A 149 16.85 14.76 3.45
C PRO A 149 17.38 15.06 4.86
N ILE A 150 17.70 14.02 5.62
CA ILE A 150 18.50 14.09 6.83
C ILE A 150 19.93 14.00 6.33
N VAL A 151 20.69 15.08 6.54
CA VAL A 151 22.15 15.04 6.51
C VAL A 151 22.58 14.11 7.64
N VAL A 152 22.55 12.80 7.38
CA VAL A 152 23.18 11.81 8.25
C VAL A 152 24.68 11.99 8.04
N THR A 153 25.25 12.95 8.74
CA THR A 153 26.68 12.91 9.01
C THR A 153 26.83 11.74 9.97
N LEU A 154 27.15 10.55 9.46
CA LEU A 154 27.71 9.46 10.25
C LEU A 154 29.01 10.00 10.86
N ARG A 155 28.90 10.68 12.01
CA ARG A 155 30.06 10.93 12.86
C ARG A 155 30.40 9.58 13.48
N MET A 156 31.24 8.84 12.77
CA MET A 156 32.02 7.76 13.35
C MET A 156 32.62 8.28 14.66
N CYS A 157 32.20 7.70 15.78
CA CYS A 157 32.80 7.99 17.07
C CYS A 157 34.27 7.55 16.99
N PRO A 158 35.26 8.45 17.09
CA PRO A 158 36.64 8.03 16.99
C PRO A 158 36.99 7.23 18.25
N ALA A 159 37.37 5.97 18.06
CA ALA A 159 37.86 5.13 19.14
C ALA A 159 39.09 5.79 19.79
N PRO A 160 39.21 5.78 21.13
CA PRO A 160 40.38 6.33 21.79
C PRO A 160 41.59 5.43 21.51
N PHE A 161 42.58 5.98 20.79
CA PHE A 161 43.92 5.41 20.76
C PHE A 161 44.52 5.44 22.18
N ARG A 162 45.16 4.34 22.55
CA ARG A 162 45.96 4.21 23.79
C ARG A 162 47.14 5.17 23.81
#